data_AF-A0A4Q7GAM5-F1
#
_entry.id   AF-A0A4Q7GAM5-F1
#
_cell.length_a   1.000
_cell.length_b   1.000
_cell.length_c   1.000
_cell.angle_alpha   90.00
_cell.angle_beta   90.00
_cell.angle_gamma   90.00
#
_symmetry.space_group_name_H-M   'P 1'
#
loop_
_entity.id
_entity.type
_entity.pdbx_description
1 polymer ?
#
loop_
_entity_poly.entity_id
_entity_poly.type
_entity_poly.pdbx_seq_one_letter_code
_entity_poly.pdbx_strand_id
1 'polypeptide(L)' 'MAENPLTIPVPEAGKKYFGLSRNASYAAAARGEIPTIRIGKLLRVPVRALDRMLEQSNTSESAT' A
#
# COMPACT_ATOMS: atom_id res chain seq x y z
N MET A 1 13.65 -3.34 19.69
CA MET A 1 13.07 -4.03 18.53
C MET A 1 11.88 -3.21 18.05
N ALA A 2 11.92 -2.65 16.85
CA ALA A 2 10.75 -2.00 16.28
C ALA A 2 9.76 -3.11 15.88
N GLU A 3 8.61 -3.15 16.53
CA GLU A 3 7.48 -3.92 16.05
C GLU A 3 7.15 -3.46 14.63
N ASN A 4 7.12 -4.38 13.67
CA ASN A 4 6.73 -4.09 12.30
C ASN A 4 5.23 -4.39 12.21
N PRO A 5 4.35 -3.40 12.42
CA PRO A 5 2.92 -3.65 12.33
C PRO A 5 2.60 -4.13 10.91
N LEU A 6 1.78 -5.18 10.83
CA LEU A 6 1.31 -5.74 9.56
C LEU A 6 0.49 -4.72 8.73
N THR A 7 0.10 -3.61 9.37
CA THR A 7 -0.67 -2.53 8.78
C THR A 7 -0.04 -1.18 9.12
N ILE A 8 0.14 -0.33 8.11
CA ILE A 8 0.68 1.02 8.25
C ILE A 8 -0.37 2.07 7.83
N PRO A 9 -0.30 3.32 8.29
CA PRO A 9 -1.22 4.36 7.84
C PRO A 9 -1.01 4.69 6.35
N VAL A 10 -2.10 5.08 5.68
CA VAL A 10 -2.12 5.45 4.25
C VAL A 10 -1.00 6.42 3.82
N PRO A 11 -0.76 7.55 4.50
CA PRO A 11 0.30 8.48 4.09
C PRO A 11 1.70 7.89 4.19
N GLU A 12 1.94 7.03 5.19
CA GLU A 12 3.23 6.35 5.35
C GLU A 12 3.44 5.31 4.25
N ALA A 13 2.40 4.56 3.90
CA ALA A 13 2.44 3.62 2.78
C ALA A 13 2.70 4.33 1.46
N GLY A 14 1.94 5.38 1.15
CA GLY A 14 2.12 6.10 -0.11
C GLY A 14 3.52 6.71 -0.23
N LYS A 15 4.08 7.23 0.88
CA LYS A 15 5.46 7.73 0.90
C LYS A 15 6.50 6.62 0.70
N LYS A 16 6.34 5.49 1.39
CA LYS A 16 7.33 4.40 1.40
C LYS A 16 7.35 3.60 0.10
N TYR A 17 6.20 3.33 -0.49
CA TYR A 17 6.08 2.45 -1.66
C TYR A 17 5.99 3.20 -2.98
N PHE A 18 5.39 4.40 -2.99
CA PHE A 18 5.10 5.15 -4.22
C PHE A 18 5.70 6.55 -4.25
N GLY A 19 6.42 6.98 -3.20
CA GLY A 19 6.98 8.33 -3.11
C GLY A 19 5.94 9.45 -3.05
N LEU A 20 4.68 9.13 -2.68
CA LEU A 20 3.56 10.07 -2.70
C LEU A 20 3.54 10.99 -1.48
N SER A 21 3.05 12.21 -1.68
CA SER A 21 2.69 13.13 -0.60
C SER A 21 1.43 12.66 0.12
N ARG A 22 1.18 13.15 1.35
CA ARG A 22 0.02 12.75 2.19
C ARG A 22 -1.30 12.78 1.42
N ASN A 23 -1.58 13.86 0.70
CA ASN A 23 -2.84 14.01 -0.05
C ASN A 23 -2.90 13.05 -1.24
N ALA A 24 -1.80 12.87 -1.95
CA ALA A 24 -1.73 11.92 -3.05
C ALA A 24 -1.91 10.47 -2.58
N SER A 25 -1.39 10.11 -1.40
CA SER A 25 -1.63 8.80 -0.78
C SER A 25 -3.11 8.56 -0.48
N TYR A 26 -3.82 9.55 0.06
CA TYR A 26 -5.27 9.42 0.27
C TYR A 26 -6.06 9.38 -1.04
N ALA A 27 -5.66 10.15 -2.04
CA ALA A 27 -6.29 10.10 -3.36
C ALA A 27 -6.12 8.72 -4.02
N ALA A 28 -4.91 8.16 -3.97
CA ALA A 28 -4.63 6.81 -4.49
C ALA A 28 -5.37 5.72 -3.70
N ALA A 29 -5.48 5.86 -2.38
CA ALA A 29 -6.33 4.99 -1.57
C ALA A 29 -7.82 5.09 -1.92
N ALA A 30 -8.32 6.30 -2.19
CA ALA A 30 -9.71 6.52 -2.60
C ALA A 30 -10.01 5.96 -4.00
N ARG A 31 -9.02 5.99 -4.91
CA ARG A 31 -9.10 5.38 -6.24
C ARG A 31 -8.96 3.85 -6.22
N GLY A 32 -8.55 3.26 -5.09
CA GLY A 32 -8.32 1.83 -4.96
C GLY A 32 -6.96 1.36 -5.50
N GLU A 33 -6.07 2.28 -5.87
CA GLU A 33 -4.70 1.95 -6.31
C GLU A 33 -3.84 1.46 -5.14
N ILE A 34 -4.07 2.01 -3.94
CA ILE A 34 -3.44 1.53 -2.71
C ILE A 34 -4.43 0.60 -1.99
N PRO A 35 -4.07 -0.66 -1.72
CA PRO A 35 -4.94 -1.56 -0.99
C PRO A 35 -5.12 -1.03 0.43
N THR A 36 -6.36 -0.71 0.81
CA THR A 36 -6.67 -0.21 2.15
C THR A 36 -7.73 -1.08 2.83
N ILE A 37 -7.60 -1.20 4.14
CA ILE A 37 -8.58 -1.83 5.03
C ILE A 37 -9.11 -0.77 6.00
N ARG A 38 -10.41 -0.78 6.23
CA ARG A 38 -11.07 0.08 7.22
C ARG A 38 -11.32 -0.71 8.49
N ILE A 39 -10.78 -0.24 9.61
CA ILE A 39 -10.99 -0.80 10.94
C ILE A 39 -11.66 0.28 11.78
N GLY A 40 -12.99 0.23 11.88
CA GLY A 40 -13.78 1.31 12.49
C GLY A 40 -13.56 2.65 11.78
N LYS A 41 -13.00 3.63 12.49
CA LYS A 41 -12.66 4.97 11.96
C LYS A 41 -11.26 5.05 11.35
N LEU A 42 -10.46 3.98 11.44
CA LEU A 42 -9.08 3.95 10.97
C LEU A 42 -9.01 3.39 9.54
N LEU A 43 -8.26 4.08 8.68
CA LEU A 43 -7.91 3.61 7.34
C LEU A 43 -6.44 3.20 7.36
N ARG A 44 -6.17 1.91 7.11
CA ARG A 44 -4.82 1.34 7.14
C ARG A 44 -4.51 0.55 5.89
N VAL A 45 -3.23 0.41 5.60
CA VAL A 45 -2.69 -0.30 4.44
C VAL A 45 -2.00 -1.56 4.95
N PRO A 46 -2.48 -2.76 4.57
CA PRO A 46 -1.78 -4.00 4.88
C PRO A 46 -0.54 -4.16 4.01
N VAL A 47 0.63 -4.27 4.66
CA VAL A 47 1.93 -4.37 3.97
C VAL A 47 1.99 -5.59 3.04
N ARG A 48 1.43 -6.72 3.46
CA ARG A 48 1.37 -7.95 2.66
C ARG A 48 0.56 -7.81 1.37
N ALA A 49 -0.43 -6.91 1.32
CA ALA A 49 -1.21 -6.71 0.09
C ALA A 49 -0.39 -5.95 -0.95
N LEU A 50 0.40 -4.97 -0.51
CA LEU A 50 1.33 -4.26 -1.39
C LEU A 50 2.41 -5.19 -1.93
N ASP A 51 3.01 -6.00 -1.07
CA ASP A 51 4.04 -6.97 -1.45
C ASP A 51 3.53 -7.91 -2.56
N ARG A 52 2.33 -8.48 -2.37
CA ARG A 52 1.68 -9.32 -3.38
C ARG A 52 1.40 -8.61 -4.70
N MET A 53 1.00 -7.34 -4.68
CA MET A 53 0.79 -6.57 -5.91
C MET A 53 2.11 -6.37 -6.67
N LEU A 54 3.20 -6.09 -5.96
CA LEU A 54 4.54 -5.97 -6.55
C LEU A 54 5.04 -7.30 -7.11
N GLU A 55 4.86 -8.39 -6.39
CA GLU A 55 5.22 -9.75 -6.83
C GLU A 55 4.47 -10.16 -8.12
N GLN A 56 3.18 -9.85 -8.22
CA GLN A 56 2.37 -10.13 -9.41
C GLN A 56 2.82 -9.34 -10.65
N SER A 57 3.32 -8.12 -10.44
CA SER A 57 3.81 -7.24 -11.53
C SER A 57 5.06 -7.83 -12.21
N ASN A 58 5.90 -8.56 -11.47
CA ASN A 58 7.09 -9.21 -12.01
C ASN A 58 6.82 -10.48 -12.82
N THR A 59 5.59 -11.02 -12.77
CA THR A 59 5.26 -12.30 -13.44
C THR A 59 4.79 -12.11 -14.89
N SER A 60 4.50 -10.88 -15.32
CA SER A 60 3.96 -10.59 -16.66
C SER A 60 5.00 -10.34 -17.76
N GLU A 61 6.31 -10.39 -17.47
CA GLU A 61 7.35 -9.99 -18.43
C GLU A 61 8.50 -11.02 -18.59
N SER A 62 8.20 -12.31 -18.62
CA SER A 62 9.20 -13.35 -18.97
C SER A 62 8.64 -14.46 -19.88
N ALA A 63 7.72 -14.08 -20.76
CA ALA A 63 7.25 -14.94 -21.84
C ALA A 63 7.28 -14.18 -23.17
N THR A 64 8.47 -13.87 -23.68
CA THR A 64 8.74 -13.65 -25.12
C THR A 64 10.20 -13.98 -25.40
#